data_AF-A0A527FSQ0-F1
#
_entry.id   AF-A0A527FSQ0-F1
#
_cell.length_a   1.000
_cell.length_b   1.000
_cell.length_c   1.000
_cell.angle_alpha   90.00
_cell.angle_beta   90.00
_cell.angle_gamma   90.00
#
_symmetry.space_group_name_H-M   'P 1'
#
loop_
_entity.id
_entity.type
_entity.pdbx_description
1 polymer ?
#
loop_
_entity_poly.entity_id
_entity_poly.type
_entity_poly.pdbx_seq_one_letter_code
_entity_poly.pdbx_strand_id
1 'polypeptide(L)' 'ALGGEIPLLVYDKRGHGLSDIGDVRSIDDHVDDLSALIDHFELSKVVLCGLSVGGMIAQALYARRPEIVEGLILCDTA' A
#
# COMPACT_ATOMS: atom_id res chain seq x y z
N ALA A 1 -4.05 4.99 -17.25
CA ALA A 1 -4.26 3.83 -16.35
C ALA A 1 -3.35 2.71 -16.83
N LEU A 2 -2.85 1.84 -15.94
CA LEU A 2 -2.13 0.61 -16.31
C LEU A 2 -3.05 -0.44 -17.00
N GLY A 3 -4.20 0.00 -17.50
CA GLY A 3 -4.71 -0.42 -18.81
C GLY A 3 -5.03 -1.89 -18.98
N GLY A 4 -5.69 -2.55 -18.01
CA GLY A 4 -6.25 -3.90 -18.18
C GLY A 4 -5.25 -5.04 -18.40
N GLU A 5 -3.97 -4.75 -18.58
CA GLU A 5 -2.91 -5.73 -18.80
C GLU A 5 -2.43 -6.37 -17.49
N ILE A 6 -2.62 -5.67 -16.37
CA ILE A 6 -2.19 -6.10 -15.03
C ILE A 6 -3.34 -5.87 -14.04
N PRO A 7 -3.66 -6.84 -13.15
CA PRO A 7 -4.59 -6.61 -12.05
C PRO A 7 -4.14 -5.45 -11.16
N LEU A 8 -5.06 -4.57 -10.80
CA LEU A 8 -4.78 -3.39 -9.98
C LEU A 8 -5.67 -3.40 -8.74
N LEU A 9 -5.04 -3.23 -7.59
CA LEU A 9 -5.72 -2.84 -6.35
C LEU A 9 -5.38 -1.38 -6.06
N VAL A 10 -6.40 -0.53 -6.10
CA VAL A 10 -6.30 0.88 -5.71
C VAL A 10 -7.29 1.11 -4.59
N TYR A 11 -6.85 1.75 -3.51
CA TYR A 11 -7.66 1.97 -2.32
C TYR A 11 -7.42 3.38 -1.78
N ASP A 12 -8.44 3.93 -1.15
CA ASP A 12 -8.30 5.13 -0.33
C ASP A 12 -7.75 4.72 1.04
N LYS A 13 -6.60 5.26 1.45
CA LYS A 13 -6.08 4.97 2.79
C LYS A 13 -6.99 5.57 3.87
N ARG A 14 -6.98 4.98 5.06
CA ARG A 14 -7.67 5.53 6.25
C ARG A 14 -7.46 7.05 6.38
N GLY A 15 -8.53 7.79 6.62
CA GLY A 15 -8.52 9.25 6.67
C GLY A 15 -8.65 9.96 5.31
N HIS A 16 -8.80 9.24 4.19
CA HIS A 16 -8.81 9.82 2.84
C HIS A 16 -9.98 9.28 2.02
N GLY A 17 -10.44 10.09 1.06
CA GLY A 17 -11.42 9.67 0.05
C GLY A 17 -12.70 9.11 0.65
N LEU A 18 -13.04 7.88 0.25
CA LEU A 18 -14.23 7.16 0.72
C LEU A 18 -13.96 6.22 1.91
N SER A 19 -12.72 6.11 2.37
CA SER A 19 -12.39 5.32 3.56
C SER A 19 -12.71 6.08 4.84
N ASP A 20 -13.05 5.33 5.89
CA ASP A 20 -13.32 5.91 7.21
C ASP A 20 -12.16 6.79 7.70
N ILE A 21 -12.51 7.82 8.47
CA ILE A 21 -11.50 8.72 9.06
C ILE A 21 -10.56 7.92 9.97
N GLY A 22 -11.14 7.02 10.77
CA GLY A 22 -10.43 6.18 11.73
C GLY A 22 -9.59 6.99 12.72
N ASP A 23 -8.79 6.29 13.52
CA ASP A 23 -7.74 6.90 14.34
C ASP A 23 -6.38 6.55 13.72
N VAL A 24 -5.55 7.55 13.49
CA VAL A 24 -4.22 7.41 12.88
C VAL A 24 -3.21 7.97 13.86
N ARG A 25 -2.42 7.08 14.47
CA ARG A 25 -1.39 7.42 15.45
C ARG A 25 -0.01 7.46 14.81
N SER A 26 0.20 6.71 13.73
CA SER A 26 1.49 6.55 13.07
C SER A 26 1.34 6.08 11.63
N ILE A 27 2.46 6.05 10.89
CA ILE A 27 2.51 5.45 9.55
C ILE A 27 2.18 3.95 9.58
N ASP A 28 2.51 3.29 10.70
CA ASP A 28 2.31 1.85 10.89
C ASP A 28 0.84 1.46 10.82
N ASP A 29 -0.08 2.35 11.23
CA ASP A 29 -1.53 2.11 11.10
C ASP A 29 -1.93 1.94 9.62
N HIS A 30 -1.31 2.71 8.71
CA HIS A 30 -1.55 2.58 7.28
C HIS A 30 -0.85 1.36 6.66
N VAL A 31 0.28 0.94 7.24
CA VAL A 31 0.97 -0.29 6.83
C VAL A 31 0.12 -1.50 7.19
N ASP A 32 -0.51 -1.48 8.37
CA ASP A 32 -1.42 -2.53 8.81
C ASP A 32 -2.67 -2.61 7.92
N ASP A 33 -3.24 -1.46 7.53
CA ASP A 33 -4.35 -1.40 6.57
C ASP A 33 -3.97 -2.03 5.22
N LEU A 34 -2.80 -1.68 4.69
CA LEU A 34 -2.31 -2.24 3.43
C LEU A 34 -2.05 -3.75 3.54
N SER A 35 -1.43 -4.20 4.64
CA SER A 35 -1.20 -5.62 4.89
C SER A 35 -2.53 -6.39 4.97
N ALA A 36 -3.52 -5.83 5.66
CA ALA A 36 -4.85 -6.45 5.77
C ALA A 36 -5.55 -6.56 4.42
N LEU A 37 -5.42 -5.56 3.54
CA LEU A 37 -5.94 -5.63 2.17
C LEU A 37 -5.25 -6.71 1.35
N ILE A 38 -3.91 -6.82 1.44
CA ILE A 38 -3.13 -7.87 0.77
C ILE A 38 -3.59 -9.26 1.22
N ASP A 39 -3.76 -9.46 2.53
CA ASP A 39 -4.21 -10.72 3.08
C ASP A 39 -5.67 -11.03 2.70
N HIS A 40 -6.54 -10.02 2.70
CA HIS A 40 -7.95 -10.17 2.33
C HIS A 40 -8.14 -10.62 0.88
N PHE A 41 -7.31 -10.12 -0.03
CA PHE A 41 -7.32 -10.53 -1.44
C PHE A 41 -6.37 -11.69 -1.75
N GLU A 42 -5.76 -12.29 -0.72
CA GLU A 42 -4.85 -13.44 -0.84
C GLU A 42 -3.68 -13.19 -1.82
N LEU A 43 -3.16 -11.96 -1.84
CA LEU A 43 -2.09 -11.56 -2.76
C LEU A 43 -0.74 -12.08 -2.25
N SER A 44 -0.13 -13.00 -3.01
CA SER A 44 1.14 -13.63 -2.64
C SER A 44 2.37 -12.92 -3.21
N LYS A 45 2.20 -12.10 -4.26
CA LYS A 45 3.25 -11.30 -4.89
C LYS A 45 2.69 -10.00 -5.43
N VAL A 46 3.30 -8.87 -5.05
CA VAL A 46 2.82 -7.54 -5.42
C VAL A 46 3.97 -6.61 -5.80
N VAL A 47 3.69 -5.70 -6.73
CA VAL A 47 4.48 -4.48 -6.93
C VAL A 47 3.76 -3.35 -6.23
N LEU A 48 4.43 -2.66 -5.32
CA LEU A 48 3.82 -1.55 -4.59
C LEU A 48 4.16 -0.23 -5.28
N CYS A 49 3.15 0.60 -5.54
CA CYS A 49 3.31 1.94 -6.07
C CYS A 49 2.82 2.95 -5.04
N GLY A 50 3.73 3.80 -4.56
CA GLY A 50 3.46 4.79 -3.52
C GLY A 50 3.81 6.21 -3.98
N LEU A 51 2.90 7.14 -3.75
CA LEU A 51 3.10 8.58 -3.97
C LEU A 51 3.24 9.30 -2.63
N SER A 52 4.31 10.08 -2.44
CA SER A 52 4.55 10.87 -1.22
C SER A 52 4.44 9.99 0.04
N VAL A 53 3.47 10.26 0.94
CA VAL A 53 3.22 9.42 2.12
C VAL A 53 2.93 7.95 1.76
N GLY A 54 2.34 7.68 0.59
CA GLY A 54 2.13 6.33 0.08
C GLY A 54 3.43 5.57 -0.16
N GLY A 55 4.52 6.27 -0.53
CA GLY A 55 5.82 5.65 -0.68
C GLY A 55 6.43 5.24 0.67
N MET A 56 6.23 6.03 1.73
CA MET A 56 6.63 5.64 3.09
C MET A 56 5.88 4.39 3.57
N ILE A 57 4.58 4.30 3.28
CA ILE A 57 3.77 3.10 3.58
C ILE A 57 4.32 1.88 2.83
N ALA A 58 4.61 2.02 1.53
CA ALA A 58 5.14 0.93 0.71
C ALA A 58 6.52 0.44 1.18
N GLN A 59 7.43 1.37 1.50
CA GLN A 59 8.75 1.04 2.07
C GLN A 59 8.62 0.31 3.41
N ALA A 60 7.73 0.78 4.29
CA ALA A 60 7.51 0.16 5.59
C ALA A 60 6.87 -1.24 5.48
N LEU A 61 5.95 -1.46 4.54
CA LEU A 61 5.44 -2.81 4.27
C LEU A 61 6.56 -3.72 3.76
N TYR A 62 7.38 -3.25 2.81
CA TYR A 62 8.53 -4.02 2.31
C TYR A 62 9.50 -4.41 3.43
N ALA A 63 9.77 -3.50 4.37
CA ALA A 63 10.62 -3.79 5.52
C ALA A 63 10.05 -4.90 6.42
N ARG A 64 8.71 -5.04 6.50
CA ARG A 64 8.03 -6.06 7.31
C ARG A 64 7.81 -7.39 6.58
N ARG A 65 7.53 -7.34 5.27
CA ARG A 65 7.15 -8.50 4.45
C ARG A 65 7.90 -8.50 3.10
N PRO A 66 9.24 -8.54 3.10
CA PRO A 66 10.02 -8.44 1.86
C PRO A 66 9.74 -9.58 0.87
N GLU A 67 9.29 -10.74 1.36
CA GLU A 67 9.05 -11.96 0.58
C GLU A 67 7.87 -11.86 -0.40
N ILE A 68 6.91 -10.97 -0.16
CA ILE A 68 5.73 -10.77 -1.02
C ILE A 68 5.87 -9.60 -1.98
N VAL A 69 6.92 -8.78 -1.87
CA VAL A 69 7.09 -7.55 -2.66
C VAL A 69 8.10 -7.80 -3.79
N GLU A 70 7.63 -7.82 -5.03
CA GLU A 70 8.48 -8.00 -6.21
C GLU A 70 9.12 -6.69 -6.70
N GLY A 71 8.60 -5.55 -6.26
CA GLY A 71 9.15 -4.25 -6.60
C GLY A 71 8.48 -3.08 -5.88
N LEU A 72 9.21 -1.98 -5.79
CA LEU A 72 8.74 -0.70 -5.25
C LEU A 72 8.82 0.37 -6.33
N ILE A 73 7.72 1.09 -6.54
CA ILE A 73 7.65 2.30 -7.36
C ILE A 73 7.39 3.46 -6.41
N LEU A 74 8.38 4.33 -6.25
CA LEU A 74 8.36 5.46 -5.33
C LEU A 74 8.27 6.76 -6.11
N CYS A 75 7.12 7.40 -6.05
CA CYS A 75 6.83 8.65 -6.75
C CYS A 75 6.90 9.80 -5.75
N ASP A 76 7.77 10.78 -6.00
CA ASP A 76 7.92 11.98 -5.15
C ASP A 76 8.01 11.65 -3.64
N THR A 77 8.79 10.61 -3.33
CA THR A 77 8.99 10.06 -1.99
C THR A 77 10.49 10.08 -1.70
N ALA A 78 10.87 10.62 -0.53
CA ALA A 78 12.26 10.66 -0.06
C ALA A 78 12.75 9.30 0.49
#